data_AF-A0A359KRP0-F1
#
_entry.id   AF-A0A359KRP0-F1
#
_cell.length_a   1.000
_cell.length_b   1.000
_cell.length_c   1.000
_cell.angle_alpha   90.00
_cell.angle_beta   90.00
_cell.angle_gamma   90.00
#
_symmetry.space_group_name_H-M   'P 1'
#
loop_
_entity.id
_entity.type
_entity.pdbx_description
1 polymer ?
#
loop_
_entity_poly.entity_id
_entity_poly.type
_entity_poly.pdbx_seq_one_letter_code
_entity_poly.pdbx_strand_id
1 'polypeptide(L)'
;AALTPLYWIAMGAAAITVVAGATLIESVAEWRILPPILPFLIGMTLLFWAIGTWWIPLLVILGVWRHVLRRHPVVYEPQYWGMVFPLGMYAVATHEVSVVLGLPALDSLSSAFAFVALLAWAGILAGMARRVADRLAAATRPGPEASPVEKR
;
A
#
# COMPACT_ATOMS: atom_id res chain seq x y z
N ALA A 1 11.49 -18.06 -2.28
CA ALA A 1 11.97 -17.34 -1.08
C ALA A 1 11.03 -16.17 -0.81
N ALA A 2 10.27 -16.22 0.28
CA ALA A 2 9.18 -15.30 0.63
C ALA A 2 9.70 -14.04 1.36
N LEU A 3 10.59 -13.30 0.72
CA LEU A 3 11.11 -12.04 1.26
C LEU A 3 10.15 -10.86 1.01
N THR A 4 9.11 -11.04 0.19
CA THR A 4 8.22 -9.98 -0.25
C THR A 4 7.32 -9.37 0.84
N PRO A 5 6.71 -10.12 1.80
CA PRO A 5 5.69 -9.52 2.68
C PRO A 5 6.23 -8.50 3.68
N LEU A 6 7.43 -8.71 4.22
CA LEU A 6 7.90 -7.97 5.39
C LEU A 6 8.29 -6.52 5.06
N TYR A 7 8.89 -6.28 3.90
CA TYR A 7 9.35 -4.94 3.50
C TYR A 7 8.19 -3.95 3.34
N TRP A 8 7.07 -4.40 2.80
CA TRP A 8 5.88 -3.57 2.63
C TRP A 8 5.18 -3.25 3.95
N ILE A 9 5.12 -4.23 4.85
CA ILE A 9 4.60 -4.02 6.20
C ILE A 9 5.46 -2.99 6.94
N ALA A 10 6.79 -3.10 6.84
CA ALA A 10 7.71 -2.14 7.46
C ALA A 10 7.56 -0.73 6.86
N MET A 11 7.42 -0.61 5.54
CA MET A 11 7.17 0.66 4.87
C MET A 11 5.85 1.29 5.30
N GLY A 12 4.78 0.50 5.41
CA GLY A 12 3.49 0.95 5.91
C GLY A 12 3.56 1.42 7.36
N ALA A 13 4.27 0.69 8.23
CA ALA A 13 4.48 1.09 9.63
C ALA A 13 5.24 2.42 9.74
N ALA A 14 6.27 2.63 8.90
CA ALA A 14 6.97 3.90 8.83
C ALA A 14 6.02 5.04 8.40
N ALA A 15 5.21 4.84 7.37
CA ALA A 15 4.24 5.84 6.91
C ALA A 15 3.19 6.19 7.99
N ILE A 16 2.64 5.21 8.70
CA ILE A 16 1.71 5.45 9.82
C ILE A 16 2.39 6.26 10.94
N THR A 17 3.67 5.98 11.19
CA THR A 17 4.45 6.71 12.21
C THR A 17 4.66 8.18 11.81
N VAL A 18 4.86 8.44 10.51
CA VAL A 18 4.93 9.82 9.97
C VAL A 18 3.61 10.54 10.17
N VAL A 19 2.49 9.92 9.83
CA VAL A 19 1.15 10.51 10.02
C VAL A 19 0.91 10.82 11.50
N ALA A 20 1.21 9.87 12.40
CA ALA A 20 1.09 10.10 13.83
C ALA A 20 2.00 11.24 14.34
N GLY A 21 3.23 11.32 13.83
CA GLY A 21 4.16 12.40 14.14
C GLY A 21 3.66 13.77 13.66
N ALA A 22 3.11 13.84 12.45
CA ALA A 22 2.49 15.05 11.92
C ALA A 22 1.28 15.50 12.74
N THR A 23 0.38 14.59 13.10
CA THR A 23 -0.77 14.90 13.98
C THR A 23 -0.32 15.45 15.34
N LEU A 24 0.78 14.95 15.91
CA LEU A 24 1.36 15.51 17.14
C LEU A 24 1.95 16.91 16.91
N ILE A 25 2.58 17.16 15.76
CA ILE A 25 3.12 18.47 15.43
C ILE A 25 1.99 19.50 15.26
N GLU A 26 0.89 19.14 14.60
CA GLU A 26 -0.27 20.03 14.41
C GLU A 26 -0.94 20.40 15.74
N SER A 27 -1.02 19.44 16.67
CA SER A 27 -1.62 19.64 18.00
C SER A 27 -0.68 20.30 19.02
N VAL A 28 0.47 20.85 18.60
CA VAL A 28 1.49 21.42 19.51
C VAL A 28 0.94 22.54 20.41
N ALA A 29 -0.03 23.32 19.93
CA ALA A 29 -0.65 24.40 20.69
C ALA A 29 -1.66 23.91 21.74
N GLU A 30 -2.17 22.70 21.59
CA GLU A 30 -3.21 22.12 22.44
C GLU A 30 -2.62 21.44 23.69
N TRP A 31 -1.38 20.93 23.61
CA TRP A 31 -0.78 20.11 24.67
C TRP A 31 0.53 20.71 25.19
N ARG A 32 0.59 21.05 26.49
CA ARG A 32 1.76 21.66 27.15
C ARG A 32 3.06 20.84 27.05
N ILE A 33 2.97 19.53 26.84
CA ILE A 33 4.13 18.63 26.75
C ILE A 33 4.81 18.66 25.37
N LEU A 34 4.11 19.14 24.33
CA LEU A 34 4.59 19.06 22.94
C LEU A 34 5.59 20.15 22.55
N PRO A 35 5.42 21.45 22.92
CA PRO A 35 6.38 22.50 22.53
C PRO A 35 7.84 22.21 22.89
N PRO A 36 8.17 21.68 24.09
CA PRO A 36 9.55 21.33 24.45
C PRO A 36 10.16 20.21 23.59
N ILE A 37 9.34 19.31 23.04
CA ILE A 37 9.79 18.16 22.23
C ILE A 37 9.53 18.34 20.73
N LEU A 38 9.01 19.50 20.30
CA LEU A 38 8.66 19.76 18.91
C LEU A 38 9.82 19.48 17.93
N PRO A 39 11.08 19.93 18.19
CA PRO A 39 12.19 19.62 17.30
C PRO A 39 12.46 18.11 17.16
N PHE A 40 12.25 17.35 18.24
CA PHE A 40 12.38 15.90 18.23
C PHE A 40 11.27 15.24 17.40
N LEU A 41 10.02 15.70 17.53
CA LEU A 41 8.89 15.21 16.72
C LEU A 41 9.12 15.46 15.23
N ILE A 42 9.58 16.66 14.87
CA ILE A 42 9.94 16.99 13.48
C ILE A 42 11.04 16.06 12.97
N GLY A 43 12.11 15.87 13.75
CA GLY A 43 13.22 14.99 13.40
C GLY A 43 12.78 13.54 13.18
N MET A 44 11.96 12.99 14.09
CA MET A 44 11.44 11.62 13.99
C MET A 44 10.50 11.45 12.80
N THR A 45 9.61 12.42 12.58
CA THR A 45 8.68 12.43 11.44
C THR A 45 9.45 12.41 10.12
N LEU A 46 10.46 13.27 9.98
CA LEU A 46 11.33 13.29 8.81
C LEU A 46 12.16 12.02 8.64
N LEU A 47 12.67 11.46 9.74
CA LEU A 47 13.44 10.20 9.70
C LEU A 47 12.59 9.06 9.16
N PHE A 48 11.38 8.87 9.68
CA PHE A 48 10.49 7.80 9.20
C PHE A 48 10.00 8.06 7.78
N TRP A 49 9.77 9.32 7.40
CA TRP A 49 9.44 9.67 6.02
C TRP A 49 10.60 9.36 5.07
N ALA A 50 11.84 9.64 5.46
CA ALA A 50 13.03 9.30 4.68
C ALA A 50 13.21 7.78 4.55
N ILE A 51 12.98 7.02 5.63
CA ILE A 51 12.96 5.55 5.59
C ILE A 51 11.89 5.06 4.60
N GLY A 52 10.66 5.59 4.68
CA GLY A 52 9.59 5.24 3.74
C GLY A 52 9.95 5.56 2.28
N THR A 53 10.55 6.73 2.05
CA THR A 53 11.00 7.18 0.73
C THR A 53 12.11 6.32 0.17
N TRP A 54 13.01 5.82 1.03
CA TRP A 54 14.12 4.93 0.62
C TRP A 54 13.64 3.61 0.03
N TRP A 55 12.45 3.13 0.40
CA TRP A 55 11.89 1.92 -0.19
C TRP A 55 11.45 2.13 -1.64
N ILE A 56 11.05 3.34 -2.04
CA ILE A 56 10.44 3.62 -3.34
C ILE A 56 11.32 3.19 -4.53
N PRO A 57 12.62 3.53 -4.61
CA PRO A 57 13.47 3.05 -5.71
C PRO A 57 13.45 1.53 -5.85
N LEU A 58 13.51 0.80 -4.74
CA LEU A 58 13.46 -0.66 -4.74
C LEU A 58 12.11 -1.16 -5.27
N LEU A 59 11.01 -0.52 -4.85
CA LEU A 59 9.65 -0.89 -5.28
C LEU A 59 9.44 -0.63 -6.78
N VAL A 60 9.93 0.49 -7.29
CA VAL A 60 9.88 0.85 -8.71
C VAL A 60 10.66 -0.17 -9.53
N ILE A 61 11.89 -0.50 -9.13
CA ILE A 61 12.73 -1.50 -9.81
C ILE A 61 12.02 -2.87 -9.83
N LEU A 62 11.48 -3.30 -8.70
CA LEU A 62 10.79 -4.58 -8.59
C LEU A 62 9.51 -4.62 -9.44
N GLY A 63 8.74 -3.53 -9.44
CA GLY A 63 7.53 -3.37 -10.24
C GLY A 63 7.81 -3.42 -11.74
N VAL A 64 8.78 -2.62 -12.20
CA VAL A 64 9.23 -2.59 -13.61
C VAL A 64 9.80 -3.94 -14.02
N TRP A 65 10.66 -4.55 -13.23
CA TRP A 65 11.23 -5.86 -13.54
C TRP A 65 10.15 -6.95 -13.66
N ARG A 66 9.20 -6.99 -12.73
CA ARG A 66 8.13 -8.01 -12.71
C ARG A 66 7.13 -7.87 -13.85
N HIS A 67 6.75 -6.64 -14.22
CA HIS A 67 5.66 -6.39 -15.17
C HIS A 67 6.15 -6.03 -16.57
N VAL A 68 7.26 -5.29 -16.70
CA VAL A 68 7.79 -4.84 -17.99
C VAL A 68 8.77 -5.86 -18.57
N LEU A 69 9.73 -6.34 -17.77
CA LEU A 69 10.78 -7.24 -18.26
C LEU A 69 10.34 -8.72 -18.26
N ARG A 70 9.68 -9.17 -17.18
CA ARG A 70 9.34 -10.60 -17.01
C ARG A 70 7.97 -10.99 -17.58
N ARG A 71 7.15 -10.02 -18.04
CA ARG A 71 5.78 -10.22 -18.56
C ARG A 71 4.98 -11.28 -17.79
N HIS A 72 5.11 -11.29 -16.46
CA HIS A 72 4.43 -12.31 -15.67
C HIS A 72 2.91 -12.18 -15.89
N PRO A 73 2.19 -13.29 -16.16
CA PRO A 73 0.75 -13.23 -16.30
C PRO A 73 0.13 -12.61 -15.05
N VAL A 74 -0.81 -11.69 -15.24
CA VAL A 74 -1.47 -10.94 -14.15
C VAL A 74 -2.44 -11.89 -13.44
N VAL A 75 -1.88 -12.77 -12.61
CA VAL A 75 -2.64 -13.65 -11.72
C VAL A 75 -2.77 -12.93 -10.39
N TYR A 76 -4.01 -12.67 -9.98
CA TYR A 76 -4.30 -12.09 -8.68
C TYR A 76 -3.75 -12.97 -7.56
N GLU A 77 -2.97 -12.42 -6.65
CA GLU A 77 -2.53 -13.08 -5.43
C GLU A 77 -2.97 -12.22 -4.24
N PRO A 78 -3.65 -12.78 -3.21
CA PRO A 78 -4.11 -12.01 -2.05
C PRO A 78 -3.01 -11.20 -1.36
N GLN A 79 -1.76 -11.68 -1.41
CA GLN A 79 -0.59 -10.99 -0.87
C GLN A 79 -0.34 -9.59 -1.47
N TYR A 80 -0.90 -9.29 -2.65
CA TYR A 80 -0.74 -7.99 -3.28
C TYR A 80 -1.46 -6.86 -2.52
N TRP A 81 -2.51 -7.18 -1.75
CA TRP A 81 -3.16 -6.20 -0.87
C TRP A 81 -2.20 -5.62 0.17
N GLY A 82 -1.27 -6.44 0.66
CA GLY A 82 -0.22 -6.00 1.58
C GLY A 82 0.76 -5.00 0.96
N MET A 83 0.80 -4.86 -0.37
CA MET A 83 1.67 -3.89 -1.07
C MET A 83 0.98 -2.58 -1.40
N VAL A 84 -0.29 -2.64 -1.82
CA VAL A 84 -1.01 -1.42 -2.24
C VAL A 84 -1.49 -0.56 -1.08
N PHE A 85 -1.69 -1.13 0.11
CA PHE A 85 -2.02 -0.36 1.29
C PHE A 85 -0.88 0.59 1.72
N PRO A 86 0.37 0.13 1.92
CA PRO A 86 1.50 1.01 2.25
C PRO A 86 1.75 2.11 1.22
N LEU A 87 1.49 1.84 -0.06
CA LEU A 87 1.63 2.82 -1.13
C LEU A 87 0.68 4.02 -0.96
N GLY A 88 -0.59 3.75 -0.61
CA GLY A 88 -1.55 4.79 -0.27
C GLY A 88 -1.16 5.53 1.01
N MET A 89 -0.72 4.80 2.04
CA MET A 89 -0.26 5.41 3.29
C MET A 89 0.95 6.32 3.10
N TYR A 90 1.86 6.00 2.18
CA TYR A 90 2.99 6.87 1.85
C TYR A 90 2.55 8.19 1.21
N ALA A 91 1.52 8.16 0.35
CA ALA A 91 0.95 9.38 -0.21
C ALA A 91 0.40 10.28 0.91
N VAL A 92 -0.40 9.71 1.82
CA VAL A 92 -0.93 10.43 3.01
C VAL A 92 0.21 10.98 3.86
N ALA A 93 1.18 10.14 4.25
CA ALA A 93 2.34 10.55 5.04
C ALA A 93 3.13 11.70 4.38
N THR A 94 3.27 11.70 3.06
CA THR A 94 3.96 12.76 2.32
C THR A 94 3.16 14.06 2.30
N HIS A 95 1.83 13.98 2.22
CA HIS A 95 0.95 15.14 2.36
C HIS A 95 1.06 15.76 3.75
N GLU A 96 0.97 14.93 4.80
CA GLU A 96 1.11 15.37 6.19
C GLU A 96 2.44 16.10 6.42
N VAL A 97 3.56 15.54 5.92
CA VAL A 97 4.89 16.20 5.97
C VAL A 97 4.88 17.54 5.22
N SER A 98 4.22 17.60 4.06
CA SER A 98 4.07 18.86 3.30
C SER A 98 3.38 19.93 4.13
N VAL A 99 2.30 19.58 4.82
CA VAL A 99 1.50 20.48 5.65
C VAL A 99 2.31 20.96 6.86
N VAL A 100 2.83 20.03 7.68
CA VAL A 100 3.48 20.40 8.95
C VAL A 100 4.83 21.10 8.79
N LEU A 101 5.52 20.90 7.66
CA LEU A 101 6.79 21.56 7.36
C LEU A 101 6.66 22.73 6.38
N GLY A 102 5.47 23.00 5.86
CA GLY A 102 5.24 24.05 4.87
C GLY A 102 6.02 23.84 3.57
N LEU A 103 6.10 22.59 3.09
CA LEU A 103 6.87 22.19 1.91
C LEU A 103 5.95 21.82 0.73
N PRO A 104 5.33 22.78 0.02
CA PRO A 104 4.30 22.52 -0.99
C PRO A 104 4.77 21.65 -2.17
N ALA A 105 6.08 21.56 -2.41
CA ALA A 105 6.63 20.64 -3.41
C ALA A 105 6.31 19.16 -3.09
N LEU A 106 6.19 18.80 -1.82
CA LEU A 106 5.84 17.45 -1.39
C LEU A 106 4.37 17.11 -1.64
N ASP A 107 3.48 18.10 -1.71
CA ASP A 107 2.07 17.86 -2.00
C ASP A 107 1.84 17.36 -3.43
N SER A 108 2.60 17.90 -4.39
CA SER A 108 2.62 17.40 -5.76
C SER A 108 3.10 15.94 -5.84
N LEU A 109 4.12 15.61 -5.04
CA LEU A 109 4.63 14.25 -4.91
C LEU A 109 3.57 13.32 -4.30
N SER A 110 2.93 13.75 -3.20
CA SER A 110 1.84 13.00 -2.57
C SER A 110 0.72 12.70 -3.56
N SER A 111 0.26 13.70 -4.30
CA SER A 111 -0.80 13.56 -5.31
C SER A 111 -0.43 12.54 -6.38
N ALA A 112 0.81 12.59 -6.89
CA ALA A 112 1.30 11.60 -7.85
C ALA A 112 1.26 10.17 -7.28
N PHE A 113 1.74 9.98 -6.05
CA PHE A 113 1.69 8.69 -5.36
C PHE A 113 0.26 8.22 -5.09
N ALA A 114 -0.66 9.13 -4.77
CA ALA A 114 -2.07 8.81 -4.57
C ALA A 114 -2.71 8.26 -5.85
N PHE A 115 -2.46 8.88 -7.02
CA PHE A 115 -2.93 8.35 -8.30
C PHE A 115 -2.36 6.96 -8.60
N VAL A 116 -1.06 6.75 -8.36
CA VAL A 116 -0.44 5.42 -8.55
C VAL A 116 -1.07 4.39 -7.61
N ALA A 117 -1.32 4.76 -6.35
CA ALA A 117 -1.96 3.90 -5.37
C ALA A 117 -3.38 3.52 -5.78
N LEU A 118 -4.18 4.48 -6.25
CA LEU A 118 -5.55 4.24 -6.72
C LEU A 118 -5.59 3.31 -7.94
N LEU A 119 -4.70 3.51 -8.91
CA LEU A 119 -4.61 2.64 -10.08
C LEU A 119 -4.24 1.20 -9.67
N ALA A 120 -3.28 1.05 -8.74
CA ALA A 120 -2.89 -0.24 -8.22
C ALA A 120 -4.01 -0.93 -7.44
N TRP A 121 -4.73 -0.17 -6.59
CA TRP A 121 -5.93 -0.63 -5.89
C TRP A 121 -7.00 -1.14 -6.84
N ALA A 122 -7.35 -0.34 -7.86
CA ALA A 122 -8.35 -0.70 -8.86
C ALA A 122 -7.96 -1.98 -9.61
N GLY A 123 -6.68 -2.13 -9.99
CA GLY A 123 -6.17 -3.32 -10.65
C GLY A 123 -6.28 -4.59 -9.79
N ILE A 124 -5.87 -4.52 -8.53
CA ILE A 124 -5.96 -5.65 -7.59
C ILE A 124 -7.42 -5.98 -7.28
N LEU A 125 -8.26 -4.98 -7.05
CA LEU A 125 -9.68 -5.16 -6.79
C LEU A 125 -10.39 -5.83 -7.97
N ALA A 126 -10.09 -5.41 -9.20
CA ALA A 126 -10.61 -6.05 -10.41
C ALA A 126 -10.16 -7.52 -10.51
N GLY A 127 -8.88 -7.80 -10.20
CA GLY A 127 -8.35 -9.16 -10.15
C GLY A 127 -9.05 -10.04 -9.11
N MET A 128 -9.35 -9.48 -7.93
CA MET A 128 -10.11 -10.16 -6.88
C MET A 128 -11.54 -10.44 -7.34
N ALA A 129 -12.23 -9.43 -7.89
CA ALA A 129 -13.61 -9.55 -8.35
C ALA A 129 -13.76 -10.63 -9.43
N ARG A 130 -12.84 -10.69 -10.41
CA ARG A 130 -12.81 -11.75 -11.42
C ARG A 130 -12.66 -13.13 -10.79
N ARG A 131 -11.70 -13.30 -9.87
CA ARG A 131 -11.49 -14.58 -9.19
C ARG A 131 -12.71 -15.03 -8.39
N VAL A 132 -13.37 -14.10 -7.71
CA VAL A 132 -14.60 -14.40 -6.96
C VAL A 132 -15.73 -14.79 -7.93
N ALA A 133 -15.91 -14.05 -9.02
CA ALA A 133 -16.90 -14.36 -10.05
C ALA A 133 -16.67 -15.75 -10.68
N ASP A 134 -15.44 -16.08 -11.04
CA ASP A 134 -15.08 -17.39 -11.61
C ASP A 134 -15.39 -18.53 -10.63
N ARG A 135 -15.12 -18.32 -9.32
CA ARG A 135 -15.41 -19.31 -8.28
C ARG A 135 -16.91 -19.50 -8.07
N LEU A 136 -17.68 -18.42 -8.07
CA LEU A 136 -19.15 -18.48 -7.97
C LEU A 136 -19.77 -19.16 -9.18
N ALA A 137 -19.28 -18.85 -10.39
CA ALA A 137 -19.73 -19.48 -11.63
C ALA A 137 -19.39 -20.98 -11.68
N ALA A 138 -18.23 -21.39 -11.15
CA ALA A 138 -17.88 -22.80 -11.04
C ALA A 138 -18.75 -23.55 -10.03
N ALA A 139 -19.12 -22.90 -8.91
CA ALA A 139 -19.97 -23.50 -7.87
C ALA A 139 -21.45 -23.67 -8.32
N THR A 140 -21.89 -22.91 -9.32
CA THR A 140 -23.25 -23.00 -9.88
C THR A 140 -23.37 -23.99 -11.05
N ARG A 141 -22.26 -24.60 -11.51
CA ARG A 141 -22.32 -25.64 -12.53
C ARG A 141 -22.92 -26.92 -11.92
N PRO A 142 -24.00 -27.48 -12.51
CA PRO A 142 -24.52 -28.77 -12.07
C PRO A 142 -23.40 -29.81 -12.19
N GLY A 143 -23.21 -30.61 -11.12
CA GLY A 143 -22.26 -31.72 -11.13
C GLY A 143 -22.59 -32.70 -12.27
N PRO A 144 -21.61 -33.43 -12.81
CA PRO A 144 -21.86 -34.39 -13.88
C PRO A 144 -22.99 -35.33 -13.47
N GLU A 145 -24.03 -35.42 -14.31
CA GLU A 145 -25.12 -36.38 -14.12
C GLU A 145 -24.50 -37.74 -13.83
N ALA A 146 -24.85 -38.30 -12.67
CA ALA A 146 -24.39 -39.63 -12.31
C ALA A 146 -24.83 -40.59 -13.41
N SER A 147 -23.86 -41.13 -14.17
CA SER A 147 -24.12 -42.13 -15.19
C SER A 147 -24.92 -43.27 -14.54
N PRO A 148 -26.01 -43.76 -15.17
CA PRO A 148 -26.84 -44.79 -14.56
C PRO A 148 -25.96 -45.96 -14.16
N VAL A 149 -25.96 -46.28 -12.86
CA VAL A 149 -25.30 -47.48 -12.34
C VAL A 149 -25.97 -48.66 -13.02
N GLU A 150 -25.26 -49.26 -13.98
CA GLU A 150 -25.69 -50.47 -14.67
C GLU A 150 -25.81 -51.59 -13.63
N LYS A 151 -27.05 -51.86 -13.21
CA LYS A 151 -27.39 -52.99 -12.34
C LYS A 151 -27.16 -54.27 -13.13
N ARG A 152 -26.04 -54.94 -12.87
CA ARG A 152 -25.84 -56.36 -13.18
C ARG A 152 -26.38 -57.23 -12.05
#